data_AF-A0A4C1TEM0-F1
#
_entry.id   AF-A0A4C1TEM0-F1
#
_cell.length_a   1.000
_cell.length_b   1.000
_cell.length_c   1.000
_cell.angle_alpha   90.00
_cell.angle_beta   90.00
_cell.angle_gamma   90.00
#
_symmetry.space_group_name_H-M   'P 1'
#
loop_
_entity.id
_entity.type
_entity.pdbx_description
1 polymer ?
#
loop_
_entity_poly.entity_id
_entity_poly.type
_entity_poly.pdbx_seq_one_letter_code
_entity_poly.pdbx_strand_id
1 'polypeptide(L)'
;MPEDNISAVEFMIETVKRLIYQQIRSSLAVGISQVYQILHQYLAVRLCTRWLPHNLNDAQKLHRINWCREMMQRFADGNSNVVNDMVAGDEYWIYCYDPETKRHSAQWELFSY
;
A
#
# COMPACT_ATOMS: atom_id res chain seq x y z
N MET A 1 -15.03 -16.66 20.13
CA MET A 1 -14.87 -15.18 20.09
C MET A 1 -16.25 -14.58 19.87
N PRO A 2 -16.65 -13.49 20.56
CA PRO A 2 -17.91 -12.84 20.28
C PRO A 2 -17.93 -12.31 18.84
N GLU A 3 -18.95 -12.65 18.05
CA GLU A 3 -19.14 -12.16 16.68
C GLU A 3 -19.18 -10.63 16.64
N ASP A 4 -19.76 -10.01 17.66
CA ASP A 4 -19.81 -8.55 17.85
C ASP A 4 -18.42 -7.89 17.77
N ASN A 5 -17.40 -8.55 18.31
CA ASN A 5 -16.03 -8.02 18.27
C ASN A 5 -15.43 -8.09 16.86
N ILE A 6 -15.79 -9.09 16.06
CA ILE A 6 -15.31 -9.21 14.68
C ILE A 6 -15.92 -8.09 13.83
N SER A 7 -17.25 -7.95 13.89
CA SER A 7 -18.00 -6.90 13.16
C SER A 7 -17.57 -5.50 13.57
N ALA A 8 -17.29 -5.26 14.86
CA ALA A 8 -16.79 -3.98 15.33
C ALA A 8 -15.39 -3.67 14.79
N VAL A 9 -14.48 -4.66 14.76
CA VAL A 9 -13.15 -4.47 14.16
C VAL A 9 -13.26 -4.22 12.66
N GLU A 10 -14.14 -4.93 11.95
CA GLU A 10 -14.40 -4.73 10.53
C GLU A 10 -14.85 -3.29 10.24
N PHE A 11 -15.86 -2.80 10.96
CA PHE A 11 -16.34 -1.43 10.84
C PHE A 11 -15.24 -0.40 11.15
N MET A 12 -14.41 -0.66 12.16
CA MET A 12 -13.28 0.21 12.49
C MET A 12 -12.30 0.28 11.32
N ILE A 13 -11.95 -0.84 10.67
CA ILE A 13 -11.02 -0.89 9.52
C ILE A 13 -11.56 -0.12 8.33
N GLU A 14 -12.86 -0.26 8.04
CA GLU A 14 -13.51 0.47 6.96
C GLU A 14 -13.50 1.99 7.20
N THR A 15 -13.70 2.39 8.45
CA THR A 15 -13.79 3.81 8.84
C THR A 15 -12.41 4.47 8.99
N VAL A 16 -11.44 3.76 9.57
CA VAL A 16 -10.12 4.32 9.96
C VAL A 16 -8.99 3.58 9.24
N LYS A 17 -8.46 4.22 8.19
CA LYS A 17 -7.44 3.64 7.29
C LYS A 17 -6.07 3.37 7.91
N ARG A 18 -5.78 3.90 9.10
CA ARG A 18 -4.51 3.73 9.83
C ARG A 18 -4.75 3.30 11.28
N LEU A 19 -5.49 2.21 11.46
CA LEU A 19 -5.68 1.64 12.79
C LEU A 19 -4.42 0.96 13.32
N ILE A 20 -4.11 1.28 14.57
CA ILE A 20 -3.02 0.64 15.31
C ILE A 20 -3.64 -0.40 16.26
N TYR A 21 -2.97 -1.55 16.43
CA TYR A 21 -3.39 -2.62 17.35
C TYR A 21 -3.79 -2.11 18.75
N GLN A 22 -3.11 -1.09 19.28
CA GLN A 22 -3.43 -0.50 20.58
C GLN A 22 -4.77 0.24 20.59
N GLN A 23 -5.16 0.88 19.50
CA GLN A 23 -6.44 1.58 19.41
C GLN A 23 -7.60 0.58 19.42
N ILE A 24 -7.46 -0.53 18.69
CA ILE A 24 -8.45 -1.61 18.67
C ILE A 24 -8.56 -2.28 20.05
N ARG A 25 -7.41 -2.54 20.69
CA ARG A 25 -7.38 -3.05 22.08
C ARG A 25 -8.13 -2.11 23.01
N SER A 26 -7.85 -0.81 22.95
CA SER A 26 -8.45 0.16 23.87
C SER A 26 -9.93 0.40 23.60
N SER A 27 -10.40 0.33 22.35
CA SER A 27 -11.82 0.51 22.00
C SER A 27 -12.69 -0.68 22.41
N LEU A 28 -12.19 -1.89 22.23
CA LEU A 28 -12.94 -3.13 22.47
C LEU A 28 -12.58 -3.81 23.80
N ALA A 29 -11.63 -3.25 24.55
CA ALA A 29 -11.10 -3.80 25.81
C ALA A 29 -10.66 -5.28 25.71
N VAL A 30 -10.18 -5.70 24.54
CA VAL A 30 -9.75 -7.08 24.24
C VAL A 30 -8.23 -7.22 24.26
N GLY A 31 -7.72 -8.41 24.58
CA GLY A 31 -6.28 -8.67 24.58
C GLY A 31 -5.63 -8.50 23.19
N ILE A 32 -4.34 -8.11 23.14
CA ILE A 32 -3.60 -7.95 21.87
C ILE A 32 -3.59 -9.24 21.05
N SER A 33 -3.47 -10.41 21.70
CA SER A 33 -3.53 -11.70 21.03
C SER A 33 -4.87 -11.95 20.33
N GLN A 34 -5.96 -11.46 20.91
CA GLN A 34 -7.30 -11.58 20.37
C GLN A 34 -7.49 -10.63 19.18
N VAL A 35 -6.99 -9.39 19.27
CA VAL A 35 -6.94 -8.47 18.11
C VAL A 35 -6.14 -9.09 16.96
N TYR A 36 -5.01 -9.72 17.25
CA TYR A 36 -4.21 -10.42 16.23
C TYR A 36 -4.99 -11.56 15.56
N GLN A 37 -5.67 -12.41 16.34
CA GLN A 37 -6.51 -13.47 15.78
C GLN A 37 -7.62 -12.90 14.90
N ILE A 38 -8.33 -11.86 15.36
CA ILE A 38 -9.41 -11.20 14.58
C ILE A 38 -8.87 -10.68 13.25
N LEU A 39 -7.77 -9.94 13.27
CA LEU A 39 -7.22 -9.34 12.05
C LEU A 39 -6.70 -10.39 11.06
N HIS A 40 -5.94 -11.39 11.52
CA HIS A 40 -5.24 -12.32 10.62
C HIS A 40 -6.01 -13.61 10.32
N GLN A 41 -6.77 -14.15 11.28
CA GLN A 41 -7.47 -15.42 11.12
C GLN A 41 -8.92 -15.25 10.65
N TYR A 42 -9.62 -14.23 11.15
CA TYR A 42 -11.03 -14.02 10.84
C TYR A 42 -11.23 -13.06 9.66
N LEU A 43 -10.56 -11.91 9.68
CA LEU A 43 -10.70 -10.89 8.64
C LEU A 43 -9.63 -10.99 7.54
N ALA A 44 -8.60 -11.82 7.73
CA ALA A 44 -7.48 -12.01 6.80
C ALA A 44 -6.84 -10.70 6.30
N VAL A 45 -6.84 -9.65 7.12
CA VAL A 45 -6.33 -8.32 6.77
C VAL A 45 -4.84 -8.27 7.05
N ARG A 46 -4.06 -7.90 6.03
CA ARG A 46 -2.64 -7.59 6.20
C ARG A 46 -2.44 -6.09 6.31
N LEU A 47 -1.63 -5.69 7.29
CA LEU A 47 -1.14 -4.32 7.37
C LEU A 47 -0.24 -4.04 6.16
N CYS A 48 -0.72 -3.24 5.22
CA CYS A 48 0.11 -2.75 4.13
C CYS A 48 0.93 -1.56 4.62
N THR A 49 2.24 -1.75 4.81
CA THR A 49 3.20 -0.69 5.12
C THR A 49 3.68 0.06 3.88
N ARG A 50 3.28 -0.37 2.68
CA ARG A 50 3.67 0.27 1.42
C ARG A 50 2.91 1.57 1.22
N TRP A 51 3.63 2.60 0.78
CA TRP A 51 3.02 3.84 0.33
C TRP A 51 2.11 3.56 -0.87
N LEU A 52 0.85 3.97 -0.77
CA LEU A 52 -0.11 3.91 -1.86
C LEU A 52 -0.26 5.33 -2.42
N PRO A 53 0.04 5.56 -3.72
CA PRO A 53 -0.02 6.90 -4.31
C PRO A 53 -1.41 7.54 -4.22
N HIS A 54 -2.44 6.71 -4.36
CA HIS A 54 -3.83 7.15 -4.33
C HIS A 54 -4.69 6.23 -3.50
N ASN A 55 -5.66 6.83 -2.83
CA ASN A 55 -6.66 6.15 -2.03
C ASN A 55 -7.92 5.96 -2.88
N LEU A 56 -8.01 4.81 -3.55
CA LEU A 56 -9.07 4.54 -4.52
C LEU A 56 -10.41 4.28 -3.83
N ASN A 57 -11.49 4.84 -4.39
CA ASN A 57 -12.85 4.46 -4.02
C ASN A 57 -13.28 3.14 -4.69
N ASP A 58 -14.41 2.57 -4.29
CA ASP A 58 -14.81 1.25 -4.76
C ASP A 58 -15.17 1.22 -6.25
N ALA A 59 -15.75 2.30 -6.79
CA ALA A 59 -15.98 2.42 -8.22
C ALA A 59 -14.66 2.43 -9.03
N GLN A 60 -13.64 3.14 -8.54
CA GLN A 60 -12.30 3.17 -9.15
C GLN A 60 -11.61 1.81 -9.06
N LYS A 61 -11.74 1.10 -7.93
CA LYS A 61 -11.21 -0.28 -7.80
C LYS A 61 -11.89 -1.22 -8.80
N LEU A 62 -13.21 -1.17 -8.88
CA LEU A 62 -13.99 -1.98 -9.82
C LEU A 62 -13.61 -1.68 -11.27
N HIS A 63 -13.48 -0.40 -11.62
CA HIS A 63 -13.03 0.00 -12.95
C HIS A 63 -11.64 -0.56 -13.29
N ARG A 64 -10.69 -0.49 -12.35
CA ARG A 64 -9.35 -1.08 -12.55
C ARG A 64 -9.39 -2.60 -12.73
N ILE A 65 -10.20 -3.31 -11.94
CA ILE A 65 -10.36 -4.78 -12.06
C ILE A 65 -10.94 -5.13 -13.44
N ASN A 66 -11.97 -4.41 -13.87
CA ASN A 66 -12.60 -4.63 -15.17
C ASN A 66 -11.62 -4.39 -16.32
N TRP A 67 -10.88 -3.28 -16.27
CA TRP A 67 -9.84 -2.97 -17.26
C TRP A 67 -8.76 -4.05 -17.32
N CYS A 68 -8.27 -4.53 -16.18
CA CYS A 68 -7.29 -5.61 -16.14
C CYS A 68 -7.85 -6.90 -16.76
N ARG A 69 -9.11 -7.26 -16.47
CA ARG A 69 -9.74 -8.45 -17.05
C ARG A 69 -9.90 -8.33 -18.57
N GLU A 70 -10.29 -7.16 -19.05
CA GLU A 70 -10.39 -6.89 -20.49
C GLU A 70 -9.02 -7.00 -21.17
N MET A 71 -7.97 -6.43 -20.57
CA MET A 71 -6.61 -6.52 -21.10
C MET A 71 -6.08 -7.96 -21.12
N MET A 72 -6.33 -8.75 -20.07
CA MET A 72 -5.98 -10.17 -20.05
C MET A 72 -6.61 -10.92 -21.22
N GLN A 73 -7.92 -10.73 -21.44
CA GLN A 73 -8.62 -11.35 -22.57
C GLN A 73 -8.05 -10.89 -23.91
N ARG A 74 -7.80 -9.58 -24.06
CA ARG A 74 -7.25 -8.99 -25.29
C ARG A 74 -5.87 -9.56 -25.66
N PHE A 75 -5.05 -9.88 -24.66
CA PHE A 75 -3.72 -10.44 -24.85
C PHE A 75 -3.66 -11.96 -24.69
N ALA A 76 -4.80 -12.65 -24.82
CA ALA A 76 -4.90 -14.11 -24.72
C ALA A 76 -4.22 -14.67 -23.46
N ASP A 77 -4.49 -14.03 -22.32
CA ASP A 77 -3.91 -14.32 -21.01
C ASP A 77 -2.37 -14.30 -20.99
N GLY A 78 -1.78 -13.46 -21.84
CA GLY A 78 -0.33 -13.29 -21.97
C GLY A 78 0.31 -14.14 -23.08
N ASN A 79 -0.48 -14.94 -23.81
CA ASN A 79 0.03 -15.75 -24.92
C ASN A 79 0.15 -14.97 -26.24
N SER A 80 -0.37 -13.74 -26.30
CA SER A 80 -0.32 -12.90 -27.49
C SER A 80 0.92 -12.01 -27.49
N ASN A 81 1.69 -12.06 -28.58
CA ASN A 81 2.86 -11.19 -28.80
C ASN A 81 2.48 -9.74 -29.17
N VAL A 82 1.18 -9.43 -29.35
CA VAL A 82 0.68 -8.08 -29.70
C VAL A 82 1.04 -7.03 -28.64
N VAL A 83 1.34 -7.45 -27.41
CA VAL A 83 1.84 -6.54 -26.37
C VAL A 83 3.16 -5.86 -26.76
N ASN A 84 3.97 -6.51 -27.60
CA ASN A 84 5.27 -5.97 -28.05
C ASN A 84 5.12 -4.79 -29.03
N ASP A 85 3.95 -4.66 -29.66
CA ASP A 85 3.66 -3.55 -30.56
C ASP A 85 3.16 -2.30 -29.81
N MET A 86 2.94 -2.42 -28.49
CA MET A 86 2.45 -1.31 -27.67
C MET A 86 3.60 -0.36 -27.29
N VAL A 87 3.44 0.91 -27.63
CA VAL A 87 4.30 2.00 -27.14
C VAL A 87 3.58 2.71 -26.00
N ALA A 88 4.21 2.72 -24.83
CA ALA A 88 3.77 3.49 -23.67
C ALA A 88 4.73 4.65 -23.41
N GLY A 89 4.20 5.81 -23.06
CA GLY A 89 4.97 6.98 -22.64
C GLY A 89 4.43 7.49 -21.31
N ASP A 90 5.32 7.95 -20.44
CA ASP A 90 5.00 8.64 -19.19
C ASP A 90 5.95 9.83 -19.02
N GLU A 91 5.50 10.86 -18.31
CA GLU A 91 6.27 12.07 -18.08
C GLU A 91 6.78 12.09 -16.63
N TYR A 92 8.09 12.25 -16.46
CA TYR A 92 8.69 12.41 -15.13
C TYR A 92 9.28 13.80 -14.97
N TRP A 93 9.03 14.43 -13.82
CA TRP A 93 9.62 15.72 -13.48
C TRP A 93 11.06 15.53 -13.02
N ILE A 94 12.03 15.99 -13.82
CA ILE A 94 13.44 16.05 -13.42
C ILE A 94 13.70 17.42 -12.79
N TYR A 95 14.02 17.41 -11.50
CA TYR A 95 14.36 18.63 -10.78
C TYR A 95 15.81 19.04 -11.11
N CYS A 96 16.00 20.16 -11.80
CA CYS A 96 17.31 20.64 -12.25
C CYS A 96 18.10 21.47 -11.20
N TYR A 97 17.84 21.27 -9.91
CA TYR A 97 18.57 21.97 -8.85
C TYR A 97 19.39 20.96 -8.03
N ASP A 98 20.71 21.07 -8.15
CA ASP A 98 21.68 20.42 -7.28
C ASP A 98 21.99 21.39 -6.12
N PRO A 99 21.44 21.17 -4.90
CA PRO A 99 21.67 22.05 -3.77
C PRO A 99 23.13 22.04 -3.27
N GLU A 100 23.98 21.12 -3.74
CA GLU A 100 25.36 21.01 -3.29
C GLU A 100 26.33 20.94 -4.47
N THR A 101 26.90 22.08 -4.83
CA THR A 101 28.20 22.04 -5.51
C THR A 101 29.14 21.19 -4.65
N LYS A 102 29.72 20.12 -5.21
CA LYS A 102 30.70 19.18 -4.61
C LYS A 102 31.78 19.80 -3.68
N ARG A 103 31.96 21.11 -3.71
CA ARG A 103 32.84 21.89 -2.83
C ARG A 103 32.29 22.10 -1.42
N HIS A 104 30.97 22.08 -1.22
CA HIS A 104 30.35 22.31 0.09
C HIS A 104 30.22 21.04 0.95
N SER A 105 30.37 19.85 0.33
CA SER A 105 30.35 18.54 1.00
C SER A 105 31.74 18.05 1.41
N ALA A 106 32.79 18.87 1.30
CA ALA A 106 34.12 18.56 1.80
C ALA A 106 34.12 18.58 3.34
N GLN A 107 34.30 17.42 3.96
CA GLN A 107 34.51 17.27 5.40
C GLN A 107 35.99 17.05 5.71
N TRP A 108 36.48 17.66 6.79
CA TRP A 108 37.84 17.46 7.28
C TRP A 108 37.88 16.19 8.15
N GLU A 109 38.72 15.21 7.77
CA GLU A 109 39.04 14.05 8.61
C GLU A 109 40.34 14.32 9.39
N LEU A 110 40.29 14.19 10.71
CA LEU A 110 41.49 14.19 11.57
C LEU A 110 42.00 12.75 11.68
N PHE A 111 43.15 12.47 11.08
CA PHE A 111 43.89 11.23 11.32
C PHE A 111 44.81 11.40 12.52
N SER A 112 44.55 10.63 13.58
CA SER A 112 45.49 10.46 14.71
C SER A 112 46.40 9.26 14.43
N TYR A 113 47.72 9.48 14.49
CA TYR A 113 48.75 8.43 14.45
C TYR A 113 48.81 7.61 15.74
#